data_AF-A0A291TMJ6-F1
#
_entry.id   AF-A0A291TMJ6-F1
#
_cell.length_a   1.000
_cell.length_b   1.000
_cell.length_c   1.000
_cell.angle_alpha   90.00
_cell.angle_beta   90.00
_cell.angle_gamma   90.00
#
_symmetry.space_group_name_H-M   'P 1'
#
loop_
_entity.id
_entity.type
_entity.pdbx_description
1 polymer ?
#
loop_
_entity_poly.entity_id
_entity_poly.type
_entity_poly.pdbx_seq_one_letter_code
_entity_poly.pdbx_strand_id
1 'polypeptide(L)'
;MSFITVRGRTCRALILACATLLTSLPALAVKEARDIRQDGRSDARDVRQDSYNGHQDARHDARDVRQDGRPQARDTKQDCRQEEYLNNVDCRQDKRQFKQDVREEARDIRRR
;
A
#
# COMPACT_ATOMS: atom_id res chain seq x y z
N MET A 1 53.35 12.91 -52.13
CA MET A 1 53.41 13.46 -50.76
C MET A 1 52.05 13.50 -50.04
N SER A 2 51.10 12.63 -50.40
CA SER A 2 49.70 12.76 -49.96
C SER A 2 49.25 11.71 -48.92
N PHE A 3 50.09 10.72 -48.61
CA PHE A 3 49.73 9.61 -47.71
C PHE A 3 49.91 9.93 -46.21
N ILE A 4 50.77 10.91 -45.88
CA ILE A 4 51.08 11.30 -44.50
C ILE A 4 49.95 12.16 -43.92
N THR A 5 49.35 13.03 -44.74
CA THR A 5 48.25 13.93 -44.34
C THR A 5 46.91 13.20 -44.17
N VAL A 6 46.65 12.15 -44.97
CA VAL A 6 45.43 11.31 -44.85
C VAL A 6 45.47 10.47 -43.57
N ARG A 7 46.61 9.85 -43.26
CA ARG A 7 46.80 9.09 -42.00
C ARG A 7 46.70 9.97 -40.74
N GLY A 8 47.20 11.20 -40.80
CA GLY A 8 47.05 12.16 -39.69
C GLY A 8 45.59 12.58 -39.45
N ARG A 9 44.79 12.74 -40.51
CA ARG A 9 43.36 13.08 -40.42
C ARG A 9 42.52 11.94 -39.83
N THR A 10 42.79 10.69 -40.22
CA THR A 10 42.11 9.51 -39.66
C THR A 10 42.47 9.30 -38.19
N CYS A 11 43.74 9.47 -37.81
CA CYS A 11 44.14 9.40 -36.40
C CYS A 11 43.51 10.51 -35.56
N ARG A 12 43.44 11.74 -36.08
CA ARG A 12 42.81 12.87 -35.37
C ARG A 12 41.30 12.67 -35.21
N ALA A 13 40.62 12.12 -36.22
CA ALA A 13 39.21 11.76 -36.13
C ALA A 13 38.95 10.65 -35.09
N LEU A 14 39.80 9.63 -35.03
CA LEU A 14 39.71 8.56 -34.02
C LEU A 14 39.95 9.09 -32.59
N ILE A 15 40.92 9.98 -32.41
CA ILE A 15 41.20 10.59 -31.09
C ILE A 15 40.00 11.44 -30.64
N LEU A 16 39.41 12.22 -31.54
CA LEU A 16 38.22 13.03 -31.21
C LEU A 16 37.01 12.14 -30.89
N ALA A 17 36.79 11.05 -31.64
CA ALA A 17 35.72 10.10 -31.35
C ALA A 17 35.92 9.44 -29.98
N CYS A 18 37.13 8.96 -29.66
CA CYS A 18 37.45 8.42 -28.34
C CYS A 18 37.29 9.46 -27.22
N ALA A 19 37.70 10.71 -27.43
CA ALA A 19 37.53 11.78 -26.45
C ALA A 19 36.05 12.06 -26.16
N THR A 20 35.20 12.09 -27.19
CA THR A 20 33.75 12.27 -27.00
C THR A 20 33.11 11.11 -26.23
N LEU A 21 33.49 9.86 -26.53
CA LEU A 21 33.02 8.69 -25.78
C LEU A 21 33.46 8.76 -24.30
N LEU A 22 34.72 9.09 -24.03
CA LEU A 22 35.26 9.20 -22.67
C LEU A 22 34.55 10.29 -21.85
N THR A 23 34.13 11.41 -22.46
CA THR A 23 33.40 12.47 -21.74
C THR A 23 31.94 12.13 -21.40
N SER A 24 31.31 11.23 -22.16
CA SER A 24 29.90 10.83 -21.95
C SER A 24 29.70 9.71 -20.91
N LEU A 25 30.73 8.87 -20.68
CA LEU A 25 30.72 7.79 -19.69
C LEU A 25 30.32 8.23 -18.26
N PRO A 26 30.89 9.32 -17.68
CA PRO A 26 30.49 9.75 -16.34
C PRO A 26 29.02 10.19 -16.27
N ALA A 27 28.46 10.72 -17.36
CA ALA A 27 27.05 11.13 -17.40
C ALA A 27 26.09 9.93 -17.36
N LEU A 28 26.45 8.82 -18.02
CA LEU A 28 25.69 7.57 -18.00
C LEU A 28 25.66 6.95 -16.60
N ALA A 29 26.81 6.87 -15.93
CA ALA A 29 26.90 6.36 -14.55
C ALA A 29 26.08 7.21 -13.56
N VAL A 30 26.08 8.54 -13.70
CA VAL A 30 25.26 9.44 -12.86
C VAL A 30 23.77 9.26 -13.14
N LYS A 31 23.37 9.01 -14.40
CA LYS A 31 21.98 8.75 -14.76
C LYS A 31 21.49 7.46 -14.11
N GLU A 32 22.22 6.36 -14.25
CA GLU A 32 21.89 5.07 -13.64
C GLU A 32 21.76 5.18 -12.11
N ALA A 33 22.70 5.88 -11.45
CA ALA A 33 22.61 6.15 -10.02
C ALA A 33 21.44 7.07 -9.61
N ARG A 34 20.92 7.91 -10.51
CA ARG A 34 19.69 8.71 -10.26
C ARG A 34 18.45 7.85 -10.42
N ASP A 35 18.41 7.01 -11.44
CA ASP A 35 17.29 6.10 -11.71
C ASP A 35 17.12 5.12 -10.52
N ILE A 36 18.20 4.49 -10.04
CA ILE A 36 18.17 3.63 -8.84
C ILE A 36 17.62 4.37 -7.60
N ARG A 37 18.00 5.65 -7.40
CA ARG A 37 17.49 6.47 -6.29
C ARG A 37 16.02 6.83 -6.47
N GLN A 38 15.58 7.04 -7.70
CA GLN A 38 14.20 7.39 -8.03
C GLN A 38 13.28 6.18 -7.89
N ASP A 39 13.74 4.98 -8.28
CA ASP A 39 13.03 3.72 -8.10
C ASP A 39 12.85 3.42 -6.61
N GLY A 40 13.94 3.47 -5.82
CA GLY A 40 13.83 3.27 -4.37
C GLY A 40 12.92 4.30 -3.67
N ARG A 41 12.83 5.54 -4.19
CA ARG A 41 11.86 6.53 -3.68
C ARG A 41 10.42 6.19 -4.06
N SER A 42 10.22 5.60 -5.23
CA SER A 42 8.91 5.15 -5.72
C SER A 42 8.44 3.95 -4.91
N ASP A 43 9.29 2.94 -4.72
CA ASP A 43 9.01 1.77 -3.87
C ASP A 43 8.62 2.20 -2.44
N ALA A 44 9.37 3.12 -1.84
CA ALA A 44 9.06 3.64 -0.51
C ALA A 44 7.73 4.43 -0.46
N ARG A 45 7.30 5.02 -1.58
CA ARG A 45 5.99 5.67 -1.69
C ARG A 45 4.89 4.62 -1.78
N ASP A 46 5.09 3.59 -2.58
CA ASP A 46 4.10 2.53 -2.81
C ASP A 46 3.84 1.77 -1.50
N VAL A 47 4.89 1.40 -0.76
CA VAL A 47 4.76 0.79 0.58
C VAL A 47 3.96 1.68 1.55
N ARG A 48 4.19 3.00 1.53
CA ARG A 48 3.42 3.93 2.38
C ARG A 48 1.95 4.00 1.94
N GLN A 49 1.70 4.02 0.64
CA GLN A 49 0.35 4.07 0.08
C GLN A 49 -0.42 2.80 0.42
N ASP A 50 0.21 1.64 0.30
CA ASP A 50 -0.38 0.34 0.63
C ASP A 50 -0.71 0.23 2.11
N SER A 51 0.19 0.70 2.98
CA SER A 51 -0.10 0.77 4.42
C SER A 51 -1.28 1.69 4.74
N TYR A 52 -1.39 2.84 4.07
CA TYR A 52 -2.51 3.76 4.25
C TYR A 52 -3.83 3.16 3.75
N ASN A 53 -3.81 2.52 2.57
CA ASN A 53 -4.97 1.84 2.00
C ASN A 53 -5.41 0.68 2.90
N GLY A 54 -4.48 -0.17 3.34
CA GLY A 54 -4.80 -1.27 4.26
C GLY A 54 -5.42 -0.79 5.58
N HIS A 55 -4.95 0.33 6.13
CA HIS A 55 -5.58 0.92 7.32
C HIS A 55 -6.96 1.52 7.05
N GLN A 56 -7.21 2.03 5.84
CA GLN A 56 -8.53 2.50 5.45
C GLN A 56 -9.49 1.32 5.28
N ASP A 57 -9.07 0.25 4.64
CA ASP A 57 -9.86 -0.96 4.44
C ASP A 57 -10.26 -1.58 5.79
N ALA A 58 -9.31 -1.73 6.72
CA ALA A 58 -9.58 -2.21 8.07
C ALA A 58 -10.60 -1.33 8.84
N ARG A 59 -10.65 -0.01 8.57
CA ARG A 59 -11.66 0.89 9.15
C ARG A 59 -13.03 0.72 8.51
N HIS A 60 -13.07 0.41 7.21
CA HIS A 60 -14.29 0.14 6.46
C HIS A 60 -14.91 -1.18 6.93
N ASP A 61 -14.13 -2.26 6.94
CA ASP A 61 -14.57 -3.59 7.40
C ASP A 61 -15.08 -3.54 8.85
N ALA A 62 -14.36 -2.86 9.73
CA ALA A 62 -14.80 -2.63 11.11
C ALA A 62 -16.10 -1.82 11.21
N ARG A 63 -16.41 -0.97 10.23
CA ARG A 63 -17.69 -0.27 10.17
C ARG A 63 -18.79 -1.23 9.74
N ASP A 64 -18.54 -2.05 8.73
CA ASP A 64 -19.53 -2.96 8.16
C ASP A 64 -19.96 -4.02 9.17
N VAL A 65 -19.02 -4.62 9.90
CA VAL A 65 -19.33 -5.52 11.03
C VAL A 65 -20.26 -4.84 12.06
N ARG A 66 -20.05 -3.56 12.37
CA ARG A 66 -20.94 -2.82 13.29
C ARG A 66 -22.29 -2.49 12.65
N GLN A 67 -22.36 -2.33 11.33
CA GLN A 67 -23.61 -2.07 10.62
C GLN A 67 -24.45 -3.35 10.54
N ASP A 68 -23.84 -4.48 10.23
CA ASP A 68 -24.50 -5.79 10.12
C ASP A 68 -24.89 -6.36 11.49
N GLY A 69 -24.07 -6.14 12.52
CA GLY A 69 -24.40 -6.57 13.87
C GLY A 69 -25.55 -5.78 14.51
N ARG A 70 -25.92 -4.59 14.01
CA ARG A 70 -27.06 -3.80 14.56
C ARG A 70 -28.42 -4.43 14.32
N PRO A 71 -28.80 -4.83 13.09
CA PRO A 71 -30.02 -5.58 12.82
C PRO A 71 -29.98 -6.94 13.52
N GLN A 72 -28.87 -7.68 13.44
CA GLN A 72 -28.73 -8.97 14.15
C GLN A 72 -29.01 -8.83 15.66
N ALA A 73 -28.48 -7.80 16.32
CA ALA A 73 -28.78 -7.54 17.73
C ALA A 73 -30.25 -7.19 18.02
N ARG A 74 -31.02 -6.73 17.02
CA ARG A 74 -32.47 -6.55 17.14
C ARG A 74 -33.16 -7.90 16.98
N ASP A 75 -32.72 -8.71 16.03
CA ASP A 75 -33.25 -10.03 15.74
C ASP A 75 -33.04 -10.97 16.93
N THR A 76 -31.82 -11.05 17.50
CA THR A 76 -31.52 -11.80 18.74
C THR A 76 -32.46 -11.42 19.89
N LYS A 77 -32.83 -10.13 20.01
CA LYS A 77 -33.78 -9.69 21.04
C LYS A 77 -35.20 -10.14 20.73
N GLN A 78 -35.58 -10.12 19.46
CA GLN A 78 -36.89 -10.57 19.01
C GLN A 78 -37.04 -12.08 19.20
N ASP A 79 -36.00 -12.84 18.93
CA ASP A 79 -35.94 -14.29 19.13
C ASP A 79 -35.99 -14.64 20.61
N CYS A 80 -35.17 -13.99 21.44
CA CYS A 80 -35.21 -14.17 22.91
C CYS A 80 -36.60 -13.84 23.51
N ARG A 81 -37.33 -12.87 22.95
CA ARG A 81 -38.69 -12.55 23.39
C ARG A 81 -39.73 -13.58 22.98
N GLN A 82 -39.46 -14.37 21.95
CA GLN A 82 -40.32 -15.47 21.53
C GLN A 82 -40.11 -16.71 22.41
N GLU A 83 -38.98 -16.81 23.10
CA GLU A 83 -38.75 -17.86 24.09
C GLU A 83 -39.60 -17.61 25.35
N GLU A 84 -40.46 -18.57 25.68
CA GLU A 84 -41.51 -18.47 26.70
C GLU A 84 -40.95 -18.30 28.14
N TYR A 85 -39.67 -18.61 28.34
CA TYR A 85 -39.03 -18.72 29.66
C TYR A 85 -38.11 -17.54 30.00
N LEU A 86 -37.84 -16.62 29.06
CA LEU A 86 -36.88 -15.54 29.24
C LEU A 86 -37.57 -14.21 29.57
N ASN A 87 -37.06 -13.51 30.59
CA ASN A 87 -37.60 -12.21 30.95
C ASN A 87 -37.06 -11.11 30.01
N ASN A 88 -37.80 -10.01 29.88
CA ASN A 88 -37.37 -8.86 29.06
C ASN A 88 -36.02 -8.27 29.49
N VAL A 89 -35.65 -8.46 30.76
CA VAL A 89 -34.36 -8.04 31.33
C VAL A 89 -33.23 -8.87 30.71
N ASP A 90 -33.38 -10.19 30.69
CA ASP A 90 -32.41 -11.12 30.13
C ASP A 90 -32.20 -10.83 28.64
N CYS A 91 -33.28 -10.71 27.87
CA CYS A 91 -33.18 -10.33 26.45
C CYS A 91 -32.56 -8.95 26.19
N ARG A 92 -32.65 -8.01 27.13
CA ARG A 92 -31.96 -6.71 27.03
C ARG A 92 -30.47 -6.86 27.33
N GLN A 93 -30.11 -7.75 28.24
CA GLN A 93 -28.73 -8.06 28.59
C GLN A 93 -28.04 -8.78 27.44
N ASP A 94 -28.67 -9.82 26.88
CA ASP A 94 -28.10 -10.58 25.75
C ASP A 94 -27.87 -9.70 24.53
N LYS A 95 -28.86 -8.86 24.20
CA LYS A 95 -28.69 -7.84 23.16
C LYS A 95 -27.53 -6.88 23.44
N ARG A 96 -27.30 -6.50 24.69
CA ARG A 96 -26.18 -5.62 25.06
C ARG A 96 -24.86 -6.38 24.90
N GLN A 97 -24.80 -7.63 25.35
CA GLN A 97 -23.62 -8.48 25.24
C GLN A 97 -23.23 -8.69 23.79
N PHE A 98 -24.17 -9.12 22.94
CA PHE A 98 -23.95 -9.28 21.50
C PHE A 98 -23.40 -8.01 20.85
N LYS A 99 -23.93 -6.83 21.21
CA LYS A 99 -23.41 -5.55 20.72
C LYS A 99 -22.00 -5.23 21.20
N GLN A 100 -21.58 -5.73 22.36
CA GLN A 100 -20.21 -5.58 22.82
C GLN A 100 -19.28 -6.52 22.04
N ASP A 101 -19.70 -7.75 21.81
CA ASP A 101 -18.94 -8.74 21.05
C ASP A 101 -18.66 -8.20 19.62
N VAL A 102 -19.69 -7.71 18.93
CA VAL A 102 -19.55 -7.04 17.61
C VAL A 102 -18.61 -5.82 17.66
N ARG A 103 -18.61 -5.06 18.77
CA ARG A 103 -17.72 -3.89 18.91
C ARG A 103 -16.28 -4.31 19.14
N GLU A 104 -16.07 -5.42 19.83
CA GLU A 104 -14.76 -6.03 20.07
C GLU A 104 -14.18 -6.60 18.79
N GLU A 105 -14.96 -7.39 18.05
CA GLU A 105 -14.58 -7.88 16.71
C GLU A 105 -14.18 -6.73 15.78
N ALA A 106 -14.99 -5.68 15.73
CA ALA A 106 -14.68 -4.50 14.94
C ALA A 106 -13.50 -3.67 15.48
N ARG A 107 -13.02 -3.89 16.71
CA ARG A 107 -11.76 -3.31 17.20
C ARG A 107 -10.58 -4.18 16.77
N ASP A 108 -10.75 -5.49 16.77
CA ASP A 108 -9.71 -6.43 16.38
C ASP A 108 -9.42 -6.36 14.89
N ILE A 109 -10.44 -6.24 14.04
CA ILE A 109 -10.27 -5.97 12.60
C ILE A 109 -9.44 -4.70 12.38
N ARG A 110 -9.68 -3.64 13.14
CA ARG A 110 -8.94 -2.37 13.01
C ARG A 110 -7.51 -2.43 13.55
N ARG A 111 -7.18 -3.45 14.36
CA ARG A 111 -5.85 -3.64 14.95
C ARG A 111 -5.01 -4.65 14.18
N ARG A 112 -5.64 -5.45 13.32
CA ARG A 112 -5.00 -6.41 12.43
C ARG A 112 -4.21 -5.68 11.35
#